data_AF-A0A923WM11-F1
#
_entry.id   AF-A0A923WM11-F1
#
_cell.length_a   1.000
_cell.length_b   1.000
_cell.length_c   1.000
_cell.angle_alpha   90.00
_cell.angle_beta   90.00
_cell.angle_gamma   90.00
#
_symmetry.space_group_name_H-M   'P 1'
#
loop_
_entity.id
_entity.type
_entity.pdbx_description
1 polymer ?
#
loop_
_entity_poly.entity_id
_entity_poly.type
_entity_poly.pdbx_seq_one_letter_code
_entity_poly.pdbx_strand_id
1 'polypeptide(L)'
;MKTTARGATMVEFALVLLVFLMFVLGVTDVARMLFTWNAANEATRLGARYAVVCADTGNQAAVLSKMRMMVPEIGAVNVAWSPLLCTAATCEGVTVTITNLNFHWISPIVGALMPPRALPTFSTYLPREMMRQDVNNAVICP
;
A
#
# COMPACT_ATOMS: atom_id res chain seq x y z
N MET A 1 59.16 7.39 -11.81
CA MET A 1 57.84 7.19 -12.45
C MET A 1 56.77 7.78 -11.53
N LYS A 2 56.17 8.94 -11.86
CA LYS A 2 55.26 9.69 -10.96
C LYS A 2 53.88 9.01 -10.92
N THR A 3 53.60 8.26 -9.86
CA THR A 3 52.36 7.48 -9.65
C THR A 3 51.19 8.31 -9.10
N THR A 4 51.42 9.57 -8.74
CA THR A 4 50.46 10.45 -8.04
C THR A 4 49.15 10.68 -8.81
N ALA A 5 49.20 10.71 -10.15
CA ALA A 5 48.02 10.98 -10.97
C ALA A 5 46.94 9.89 -10.89
N ARG A 6 47.32 8.61 -10.72
CA ARG A 6 46.36 7.49 -10.66
C ARG A 6 45.55 7.44 -9.37
N GLY A 7 46.12 7.93 -8.26
CA GLY A 7 45.41 8.02 -6.98
C GLY A 7 44.37 9.14 -6.99
N ALA A 8 44.70 10.29 -7.58
CA ALA A 8 43.80 11.44 -7.67
C ALA A 8 42.53 11.11 -8.47
N THR A 9 42.65 10.46 -9.64
CA THR A 9 41.50 10.08 -10.46
C THR A 9 40.55 9.12 -9.76
N MET A 10 41.07 8.25 -8.88
CA MET A 10 40.25 7.31 -8.11
C MET A 10 39.40 8.05 -7.06
N VAL A 11 39.96 9.08 -6.41
CA VAL A 11 39.24 9.89 -5.42
C VAL A 11 38.18 10.76 -6.09
N GLU A 12 38.49 11.39 -7.22
CA GLU A 12 37.53 12.18 -8.00
C GLU A 12 36.34 11.32 -8.45
N PHE A 13 36.60 10.12 -8.97
CA PHE A 13 35.55 9.18 -9.33
C PHE A 13 34.70 8.77 -8.13
N ALA A 14 35.31 8.48 -6.98
CA ALA A 14 34.58 8.10 -5.77
C ALA A 14 33.61 9.20 -5.29
N LEU A 15 34.03 10.47 -5.34
CA LEU A 15 33.17 11.60 -4.96
C LEU A 15 31.98 11.76 -5.91
N VAL A 16 32.21 11.67 -7.22
CA VAL A 16 31.13 11.74 -8.22
C VAL A 16 30.17 10.55 -8.07
N LEU A 17 30.70 9.34 -7.85
CA LEU A 17 29.89 8.14 -7.66
C LEU A 17 28.99 8.26 -6.42
N LEU A 18 29.48 8.81 -5.31
CA LEU A 18 28.68 9.03 -4.11
C LEU A 18 27.49 9.97 -4.37
N VAL A 19 27.74 11.09 -5.05
CA VAL A 19 26.68 12.04 -5.42
C VAL A 19 25.67 11.39 -6.37
N PHE A 20 26.17 10.65 -7.37
CA PHE A 20 25.32 9.94 -8.32
C PHE A 20 24.42 8.91 -7.64
N LEU A 21 24.97 8.08 -6.75
CA LEU A 21 24.19 7.08 -6.00
C LEU A 21 23.16 7.73 -5.07
N MET A 22 23.47 8.87 -4.46
CA MET A 22 22.50 9.64 -3.67
C MET A 22 21.29 10.06 -4.50
N PHE A 23 21.52 10.57 -5.72
CA PHE A 23 20.42 10.94 -6.63
C PHE A 23 19.62 9.73 -7.10
N VAL A 24 20.29 8.65 -7.51
CA VAL A 24 19.59 7.43 -7.97
C VAL A 24 18.71 6.86 -6.86
N LEU A 25 19.26 6.68 -5.66
CA LEU A 25 18.49 6.17 -4.51
C LEU A 25 17.34 7.13 -4.13
N GLY A 26 17.60 8.44 -4.13
CA GLY A 26 16.56 9.44 -3.85
C GLY A 26 15.40 9.39 -4.83
N VAL A 27 15.66 9.31 -6.14
CA VAL A 27 14.62 9.21 -7.16
C VAL A 27 13.86 7.89 -7.04
N THR A 28 14.55 6.77 -6.76
CA THR A 28 13.89 5.46 -6.60
C THR A 28 12.92 5.44 -5.40
N ASP A 29 13.28 6.08 -4.29
CA ASP A 29 12.41 6.18 -3.12
C ASP A 29 11.13 6.98 -3.42
N VAL A 30 11.25 8.12 -4.11
CA VAL A 30 10.10 8.94 -4.50
C VAL A 30 9.21 8.19 -5.51
N ALA A 31 9.81 7.51 -6.49
CA ALA A 31 9.06 6.69 -7.45
C ALA A 31 8.25 5.59 -6.74
N ARG A 32 8.87 4.90 -5.77
CA ARG A 32 8.20 3.86 -4.98
C ARG A 32 7.10 4.45 -4.10
N MET A 33 7.30 5.62 -3.50
CA MET A 33 6.27 6.31 -2.71
C MET A 33 5.04 6.67 -3.56
N LEU A 34 5.24 7.20 -4.77
CA LEU A 34 4.12 7.50 -5.67
C LEU A 34 3.43 6.23 -6.17
N PHE A 35 4.18 5.16 -6.40
CA PHE A 35 3.62 3.86 -6.75
C PHE A 35 2.73 3.31 -5.62
N THR A 36 3.20 3.33 -4.37
CA THR A 36 2.40 2.85 -3.22
C THR A 36 1.15 3.69 -2.99
N TRP A 37 1.21 5.01 -3.23
CA TRP A 37 0.04 5.88 -3.16
C TRP A 37 -1.05 5.47 -4.14
N ASN A 38 -0.68 5.26 -5.41
CA ASN A 38 -1.64 4.83 -6.44
C ASN A 38 -2.14 3.40 -6.18
N ALA A 39 -1.25 2.50 -5.75
CA ALA A 39 -1.62 1.14 -5.38
C ALA A 39 -2.57 1.10 -4.17
N ALA A 40 -2.42 2.01 -3.20
CA ALA A 40 -3.32 2.09 -2.04
C ALA A 40 -4.74 2.48 -2.46
N ASN A 41 -4.90 3.44 -3.38
CA ASN A 41 -6.19 3.79 -3.96
C ASN A 41 -6.85 2.57 -4.62
N GLU A 42 -6.12 1.88 -5.48
CA GLU A 42 -6.66 0.70 -6.17
C GLU A 42 -6.95 -0.46 -5.19
N ALA A 43 -6.09 -0.65 -4.18
CA ALA A 43 -6.29 -1.65 -3.14
C ALA A 43 -7.60 -1.40 -2.37
N THR A 44 -7.95 -0.15 -2.04
CA THR A 44 -9.25 0.13 -1.41
C THR A 44 -10.43 -0.19 -2.32
N ARG A 45 -10.31 0.05 -3.62
CA ARG A 45 -11.35 -0.32 -4.60
C ARG A 45 -11.51 -1.82 -4.72
N LEU A 46 -10.41 -2.57 -4.78
CA LEU A 46 -10.41 -4.03 -4.77
C LEU A 46 -10.98 -4.59 -3.45
N GLY A 47 -10.57 -4.02 -2.32
CA GLY A 47 -11.07 -4.38 -0.99
C GLY A 47 -12.58 -4.14 -0.86
N ALA A 48 -13.10 -3.02 -1.37
CA ALA A 48 -14.53 -2.74 -1.37
C ALA A 48 -15.31 -3.72 -2.26
N ARG A 49 -14.81 -4.03 -3.47
CA ARG A 49 -15.42 -5.05 -4.34
C ARG A 49 -15.44 -6.43 -3.69
N TYR A 50 -14.34 -6.82 -3.06
CA TYR A 50 -14.27 -8.07 -2.32
C TYR A 50 -15.25 -8.07 -1.14
N ALA A 51 -15.32 -6.95 -0.40
CA ALA A 51 -16.22 -6.84 0.74
C ALA A 51 -17.70 -6.96 0.34
N VAL A 52 -18.11 -6.31 -0.76
CA VAL A 52 -19.50 -6.38 -1.26
C VAL A 52 -19.94 -7.82 -1.56
N VAL A 53 -19.05 -8.64 -2.12
CA VAL A 53 -19.34 -10.02 -2.55
C VAL A 53 -19.15 -11.03 -1.43
N CYS A 54 -18.02 -10.94 -0.73
CA CYS A 54 -17.49 -12.01 0.13
C CYS A 54 -17.52 -11.70 1.63
N ALA A 55 -17.57 -10.43 2.04
CA ALA A 55 -17.42 -10.12 3.45
C ALA A 55 -18.78 -10.17 4.16
N ASP A 56 -18.87 -11.08 5.13
CA ASP A 56 -19.77 -10.91 6.27
C ASP A 56 -19.26 -9.75 7.13
N THR A 57 -20.18 -9.07 7.82
CA THR A 57 -19.89 -7.83 8.56
C THR A 57 -18.79 -7.96 9.63
N GLY A 58 -18.43 -9.19 10.01
CA GLY A 58 -17.34 -9.49 10.95
C GLY A 58 -15.99 -9.89 10.33
N ASN A 59 -15.87 -10.10 9.01
CA ASN A 59 -14.65 -10.67 8.40
C ASN A 59 -13.73 -9.63 7.75
N GLN A 60 -13.31 -8.63 8.54
CA GLN A 60 -12.36 -7.61 8.09
C GLN A 60 -10.97 -8.18 7.75
N ALA A 61 -10.58 -9.30 8.36
CA ALA A 61 -9.29 -9.94 8.15
C ALA A 61 -9.12 -10.45 6.71
N ALA A 62 -10.19 -10.99 6.10
CA ALA A 62 -10.17 -11.41 4.70
C ALA A 62 -10.04 -10.23 3.74
N VAL A 63 -10.70 -9.09 4.03
CA VAL A 63 -10.55 -7.87 3.23
C VAL A 63 -9.11 -7.37 3.29
N LEU A 64 -8.52 -7.33 4.49
CA LEU A 64 -7.13 -6.93 4.69
C LEU A 64 -6.15 -7.86 3.94
N SER A 65 -6.34 -9.18 4.00
CA SER A 65 -5.45 -10.13 3.32
C SER A 65 -5.50 -9.95 1.80
N LYS A 66 -6.68 -9.67 1.23
CA LYS A 66 -6.82 -9.37 -0.20
C LYS A 66 -6.14 -8.05 -0.57
N MET A 67 -6.31 -7.00 0.23
CA MET A 67 -5.65 -5.71 0.00
C MET A 67 -4.11 -5.84 0.09
N ARG A 68 -3.61 -6.68 0.99
CA ARG A 68 -2.17 -6.95 1.16
C ARG A 68 -1.51 -7.65 -0.03
N MET A 69 -2.27 -8.33 -0.88
CA MET A 69 -1.72 -8.88 -2.13
C MET A 69 -1.26 -7.77 -3.08
N MET A 70 -1.81 -6.55 -2.96
CA MET A 70 -1.42 -5.40 -3.76
C MET A 70 -0.48 -4.46 -3.00
N VAL A 71 -0.76 -4.21 -1.71
CA VAL A 71 0.05 -3.34 -0.85
C VAL A 71 0.35 -4.07 0.47
N PRO A 72 1.48 -4.78 0.58
CA PRO A 72 1.78 -5.64 1.74
C PRO A 72 1.98 -4.83 3.03
N GLU A 73 2.37 -3.57 2.91
CA GLU A 73 2.67 -2.64 4.01
C GLU A 73 1.42 -2.13 4.76
N ILE A 74 0.21 -2.54 4.34
CA ILE A 74 -1.03 -2.14 5.05
C ILE A 74 -1.06 -2.81 6.42
N GLY A 75 -0.99 -2.00 7.48
CA GLY A 75 -1.07 -2.44 8.86
C GLY A 75 -2.51 -2.76 9.27
N ALA A 76 -3.45 -1.87 8.97
CA ALA A 76 -4.85 -2.00 9.35
C ALA A 76 -5.81 -1.30 8.36
N VAL A 77 -7.02 -1.84 8.31
CA VAL A 77 -8.15 -1.35 7.51
C VAL A 77 -9.36 -1.26 8.44
N ASN A 78 -10.28 -0.35 8.16
CA ASN A 78 -11.59 -0.28 8.78
C ASN A 78 -12.67 -0.44 7.70
N VAL A 79 -13.55 -1.42 7.89
CA VAL A 79 -14.65 -1.75 6.97
C VAL A 79 -15.97 -1.33 7.62
N ALA A 80 -16.50 -0.19 7.19
CA ALA A 80 -17.74 0.37 7.72
C ALA A 80 -18.91 0.06 6.80
N TRP A 81 -19.94 -0.58 7.33
CA TRP A 81 -21.15 -0.94 6.59
C TRP A 81 -22.25 0.12 6.77
N SER A 82 -23.04 0.31 5.72
CA SER A 82 -24.20 1.20 5.73
C SER A 82 -25.48 0.45 5.31
N PRO A 83 -26.60 0.61 6.04
CA PRO A 83 -26.76 1.37 7.30
C PRO A 83 -26.09 0.68 8.50
N LEU A 84 -25.85 1.43 9.59
CA LEU A 84 -25.22 0.89 10.81
C LEU A 84 -25.98 -0.34 11.32
N LEU A 85 -25.25 -1.34 11.81
CA LEU A 85 -25.79 -2.61 12.33
C LEU A 85 -26.59 -3.43 11.30
N CYS A 86 -26.31 -3.25 9.99
CA CYS A 86 -26.87 -4.12 8.97
C CYS A 86 -26.25 -5.52 8.99
N THR A 87 -26.98 -6.48 8.42
CA THR A 87 -26.53 -7.87 8.24
C THR A 87 -26.12 -8.09 6.79
N ALA A 88 -25.49 -9.23 6.50
CA ALA A 88 -25.19 -9.66 5.13
C ALA A 88 -26.42 -9.82 4.23
N ALA A 89 -27.66 -9.62 4.70
CA ALA A 89 -28.86 -9.53 3.87
C ALA A 89 -29.38 -8.10 3.67
N THR A 90 -29.06 -7.17 4.56
CA THR A 90 -29.68 -5.83 4.62
C THR A 90 -28.72 -4.67 4.40
N CYS A 91 -27.41 -4.94 4.28
CA CYS A 91 -26.44 -3.89 3.98
C CYS A 91 -26.57 -3.40 2.53
N GLU A 92 -26.68 -2.08 2.39
CA GLU A 92 -26.82 -1.37 1.12
C GLU A 92 -25.46 -0.97 0.53
N GLY A 93 -24.43 -0.80 1.37
CA GLY A 93 -23.09 -0.53 0.89
C GLY A 93 -22.01 -0.68 1.96
N VAL A 94 -20.77 -0.59 1.51
CA VAL A 94 -19.57 -0.74 2.34
C VAL A 94 -18.57 0.37 2.01
N THR A 95 -17.97 0.93 3.06
CA THR A 95 -16.83 1.85 2.96
C THR A 95 -15.60 1.16 3.52
N VAL A 96 -14.61 0.94 2.66
CA VAL A 96 -13.32 0.37 3.07
C VAL A 96 -12.31 1.50 3.20
N THR A 97 -11.68 1.60 4.36
CA THR A 97 -10.75 2.68 4.71
C THR A 97 -9.42 2.11 5.21
N ILE A 98 -8.29 2.58 4.68
CA ILE A 98 -6.97 2.23 5.20
C ILE A 98 -6.66 3.16 6.38
N THR A 99 -6.46 2.59 7.57
CA THR A 99 -6.22 3.35 8.81
C THR A 99 -4.76 3.36 9.22
N ASN A 100 -3.97 2.37 8.78
CA ASN A 100 -2.55 2.31 9.07
C ASN A 100 -1.76 1.86 7.84
N LEU A 101 -1.02 2.78 7.26
CA LEU A 101 -0.10 2.54 6.14
C LEU A 101 1.13 3.42 6.34
N ASN A 102 2.26 2.78 6.64
CA ASN A 102 3.53 3.48 6.88
C ASN A 102 4.47 3.25 5.71
N PHE A 103 5.08 4.33 5.22
CA PHE A 103 6.09 4.22 4.18
C PHE A 103 7.49 4.15 4.79
N HIS A 104 8.24 3.11 4.44
CA HIS A 104 9.64 2.93 4.81
C HIS A 104 10.56 3.30 3.64
N TRP A 105 11.49 4.23 3.88
CA TRP A 105 12.53 4.63 2.93
C TRP A 105 13.57 3.52 2.77
N ILE A 106 14.04 3.28 1.56
CA ILE A 106 15.10 2.31 1.28
C ILE A 106 16.47 3.00 1.36
N SER A 107 16.57 4.29 0.99
CA SER A 107 17.84 4.98 1.07
C SER A 107 18.30 5.20 2.52
N PRO A 108 19.57 4.88 2.86
CA PRO A 108 20.05 4.96 4.24
C PRO A 108 20.01 6.38 4.82
N ILE A 109 20.35 7.38 4.00
CA ILE A 109 20.42 8.78 4.42
C ILE A 109 19.02 9.34 4.70
N VAL A 110 18.09 9.15 3.76
CA VAL A 110 16.71 9.64 3.92
C VAL A 110 16.00 8.85 5.02
N GLY A 111 16.17 7.53 5.09
CA GLY A 111 15.59 6.71 6.16
C GLY A 111 16.11 7.06 7.56
N ALA A 112 17.37 7.49 7.69
CA ALA A 112 17.91 7.97 8.96
C ALA A 112 17.38 9.35 9.36
N LEU A 113 17.18 10.26 8.39
CA LEU A 113 16.72 11.63 8.63
C LEU A 113 15.20 11.76 8.69
N MET A 114 14.48 10.84 8.07
CA MET A 114 13.02 10.86 7.93
C MET A 114 12.47 9.54 8.46
N PRO A 115 11.95 9.53 9.70
CA PRO A 115 11.31 8.33 10.24
C PRO A 115 10.10 7.92 9.38
N PRO A 116 9.62 6.66 9.51
CA PRO A 116 8.47 6.18 8.76
C PRO A 116 7.29 7.15 8.90
N ARG A 117 6.79 7.65 7.77
CA ARG A 117 5.65 8.56 7.76
C ARG A 117 4.38 7.81 7.40
N ALA A 118 3.33 8.09 8.15
CA ALA A 118 1.99 7.64 7.82
C ALA A 118 1.57 8.31 6.50
N LEU A 119 1.17 7.48 5.54
CA LEU A 119 0.50 7.96 4.33
C LEU A 119 -0.91 8.45 4.70
N PRO A 120 -1.51 9.35 3.91
CA PRO A 120 -2.88 9.78 4.16
C PRO A 120 -3.83 8.58 4.08
N THR A 121 -5.00 8.76 4.68
CA THR A 121 -6.04 7.74 4.65
C THR A 121 -6.65 7.66 3.25
N PHE A 122 -6.87 6.43 2.79
CA PHE A 122 -7.54 6.14 1.52
C PHE A 122 -8.85 5.43 1.83
N SER A 123 -9.93 5.86 1.18
CA SER A 123 -11.27 5.31 1.39
C SER A 123 -12.02 5.16 0.09
N THR A 124 -12.70 4.03 -0.09
CA THR A 124 -13.61 3.80 -1.21
C THR A 124 -14.93 3.27 -0.69
N TYR A 125 -16.03 3.88 -1.14
CA TYR A 125 -17.39 3.40 -0.93
C TYR A 125 -17.87 2.63 -2.16
N LEU A 126 -18.56 1.52 -1.93
CA LEU A 126 -19.20 0.75 -2.99
C LEU A 126 -20.57 0.24 -2.53
N PRO A 127 -21.64 0.44 -3.32
CA PRO A 127 -22.97 -0.06 -3.01
C PRO A 127 -23.09 -1.56 -3.34
N ARG A 128 -24.05 -2.22 -2.71
CA ARG A 128 -24.29 -3.66 -2.77
C ARG A 128 -25.54 -3.94 -3.60
N GLU A 129 -25.42 -3.72 -4.90
CA GLU A 129 -26.54 -3.71 -5.84
C GLU A 129 -26.74 -5.05 -6.59
N MET A 130 -26.73 -6.19 -5.87
CA MET A 130 -26.96 -7.55 -6.42
C MET A 130 -25.71 -8.31 -6.95
N MET A 131 -24.73 -8.58 -6.08
CA MET A 131 -23.85 -9.76 -6.25
C MET A 131 -23.77 -10.47 -4.90
N ARG A 132 -24.57 -11.52 -4.72
CA ARG A 132 -24.46 -12.41 -3.57
C ARG A 132 -23.68 -13.65 -4.00
N GLN A 133 -22.82 -14.14 -3.12
CA GLN A 133 -22.09 -15.38 -3.35
C GLN A 133 -23.08 -16.55 -3.50
N ASP A 134 -22.83 -17.43 -4.46
CA ASP A 134 -23.50 -18.72 -4.52
C ASP A 134 -23.08 -19.56 -3.32
N VAL A 135 -24.05 -20.01 -2.53
CA VAL A 135 -23.83 -20.79 -1.30
C VAL A 135 -23.05 -22.09 -1.50
N ASN A 136 -22.95 -22.57 -2.75
CA ASN A 136 -22.26 -23.81 -3.11
C ASN A 136 -20.86 -23.58 -3.71
N ASN A 137 -20.38 -22.34 -3.83
CA ASN A 137 -19.09 -22.02 -4.43
C ASN A 137 -18.23 -21.16 -3.52
N ALA A 138 -17.26 -21.79 -2.85
CA ALA A 138 -16.31 -21.13 -1.95
C ALA A 138 -15.04 -20.62 -2.67
N VAL A 139 -14.91 -20.78 -3.99
CA VAL A 139 -13.67 -20.47 -4.72
C VAL A 139 -13.32 -18.97 -4.69
N ILE A 140 -14.34 -18.09 -4.66
CA ILE A 140 -14.16 -16.64 -4.74
C ILE A 140 -13.93 -16.03 -3.35
N CYS A 141 -14.53 -16.62 -2.31
CA CYS A 141 -14.58 -16.10 -0.94
C CYS A 141 -14.13 -17.21 0.05
N PRO A 142 -12.81 -17.44 0.19
CA PRO A 142 -12.26 -18.40 1.14
C PRO A 142 -12.25 -17.88 2.59
#